data_AF-A0A6G1RCF3-F1
#
_entry.id   AF-A0A6G1RCF3-F1
#
_cell.length_a   1.000
_cell.length_b   1.000
_cell.length_c   1.000
_cell.angle_alpha   90.00
_cell.angle_beta   90.00
_cell.angle_gamma   90.00
#
_symmetry.space_group_name_H-M   'P 1'
#
loop_
_entity.id
_entity.type
_entity.pdbx_description
1 polymer ?
#
loop_
_entity_poly.entity_id
_entity_poly.type
_entity_poly.pdbx_seq_one_letter_code
_entity_poly.pdbx_strand_id
1 'polypeptide(L)'
;MPLLAFLLALIFALDEVAAVAVLLCGCCPGGNLSNLMSVLVDGDMNLSIIMTASSTLLALFLMPLCLWIYSRHWINTALVQLLPLGAVSLTLGSTLLPIGLGVLIRYRHPRAADLLVKISLWSLLVTLVILFILTGTMLGPDLMAHIPASVYAIAVLMPLAGYALGYGLATVFKMPPHCRRTVSLETGCQNVQLCTAILKLTFPPELIGSMYMFPLLYALFQSAEAGLFVLVYKVYGRDGYKQDTLGEEEDTDISYKKLKEEEVGDTSYGTVTAEEHNSVQMEPTQTAL
;
A
#
# COMPACT_ATOMS: atom_id res chain seq x y z
N MET A 1 -11.80 -6.65 5.31
CA MET A 1 -11.78 -7.63 4.22
C MET A 1 -12.03 -9.07 4.64
N PRO A 2 -11.38 -9.65 5.66
CA PRO A 2 -11.58 -11.07 6.03
C PRO A 2 -13.05 -11.42 6.31
N LEU A 3 -13.72 -10.58 7.12
CA LEU A 3 -15.14 -10.74 7.43
C LEU A 3 -16.02 -10.60 6.19
N LEU A 4 -15.71 -9.65 5.30
CA LEU A 4 -16.47 -9.46 4.06
C LEU A 4 -16.34 -10.70 3.16
N ALA A 5 -15.13 -11.24 3.01
CA ALA A 5 -14.89 -12.47 2.27
C ALA A 5 -15.65 -13.66 2.83
N PHE A 6 -15.65 -13.81 4.16
CA PHE A 6 -16.43 -14.82 4.86
C PHE A 6 -17.94 -14.68 4.62
N LEU A 7 -18.49 -13.48 4.78
CA LEU A 7 -19.92 -13.23 4.59
C LEU A 7 -20.34 -13.44 3.14
N LEU A 8 -19.55 -12.96 2.17
CA LEU A 8 -19.82 -13.18 0.75
C LEU A 8 -19.77 -14.68 0.42
N ALA A 9 -18.80 -15.42 0.95
CA ALA A 9 -18.71 -16.87 0.76
C ALA A 9 -19.94 -17.62 1.29
N LEU A 10 -20.49 -17.19 2.43
CA LEU A 10 -21.72 -17.75 2.99
C LEU A 10 -22.97 -17.36 2.19
N ILE A 11 -23.13 -16.08 1.86
CA ILE A 11 -24.32 -15.55 1.17
C ILE A 11 -24.49 -16.21 -0.21
N PHE A 12 -23.39 -16.40 -0.93
CA PHE A 12 -23.39 -17.02 -2.25
C PHE A 12 -23.21 -18.55 -2.21
N ALA A 13 -23.19 -19.15 -1.01
CA ALA A 13 -23.08 -20.60 -0.80
C ALA A 13 -21.98 -21.24 -1.66
N LEU A 14 -20.76 -20.72 -1.57
CA LEU A 14 -19.66 -21.24 -2.38
C LEU A 14 -19.27 -22.66 -1.98
N ASP A 15 -18.78 -23.40 -2.97
CA ASP A 15 -18.06 -24.62 -2.74
C ASP A 15 -16.80 -24.35 -1.89
N GLU A 16 -16.32 -25.39 -1.23
CA GLU A 16 -15.24 -25.29 -0.25
C GLU A 16 -13.92 -24.82 -0.89
N VAL A 17 -13.66 -25.21 -2.14
CA VAL A 17 -12.45 -24.85 -2.87
C VAL A 17 -12.44 -23.34 -3.12
N ALA A 18 -13.52 -22.82 -3.68
CA ALA A 18 -13.65 -21.40 -3.97
C ALA A 18 -13.78 -20.56 -2.69
N ALA A 19 -14.49 -21.04 -1.67
CA ALA A 19 -14.61 -20.36 -0.39
C ALA A 19 -13.23 -20.16 0.29
N VAL A 20 -12.36 -21.18 0.25
CA VAL A 20 -10.98 -21.07 0.77
C VAL A 20 -10.17 -20.06 -0.03
N ALA A 21 -10.26 -20.06 -1.36
CA ALA A 21 -9.55 -19.09 -2.21
C ALA A 21 -10.03 -17.65 -1.95
N VAL A 22 -11.34 -17.45 -1.83
CA VAL A 22 -12.00 -16.17 -1.49
C VAL A 22 -11.54 -15.68 -0.12
N LEU A 23 -11.58 -16.56 0.89
CA LEU A 23 -11.19 -16.22 2.25
C LEU A 23 -9.69 -15.89 2.34
N LEU A 24 -8.85 -16.66 1.67
CA LEU A 24 -7.41 -16.43 1.63
C LEU A 24 -7.07 -15.07 1.01
N CYS A 25 -7.70 -14.74 -0.12
CA CYS A 25 -7.53 -13.45 -0.77
C CYS A 25 -8.00 -12.29 0.11
N GLY A 26 -9.15 -12.44 0.79
CA GLY A 26 -9.65 -11.42 1.73
C GLY A 26 -8.82 -11.27 3.01
N CYS A 27 -7.98 -12.25 3.35
CA CYS A 27 -7.05 -12.21 4.48
C CYS A 27 -5.65 -11.68 4.09
N CYS A 28 -5.39 -11.45 2.81
CA CYS A 28 -4.15 -10.83 2.39
C CYS A 28 -4.03 -9.39 2.93
N PRO A 29 -2.80 -8.87 3.03
CA PRO A 29 -2.57 -7.45 3.25
C PRO A 29 -2.83 -6.64 1.97
N GLY A 30 -2.77 -5.31 2.10
CA GLY A 30 -2.86 -4.39 0.98
C GLY A 30 -1.86 -4.71 -0.14
N GLY A 31 -2.27 -4.49 -1.39
CA GLY A 31 -1.47 -4.81 -2.57
C GLY A 31 -0.84 -3.57 -3.19
N ASN A 32 0.31 -3.73 -3.87
CA ASN A 32 1.03 -2.61 -4.51
C ASN A 32 0.22 -1.78 -5.52
N LEU A 33 -0.90 -2.33 -6.01
CA LEU A 33 -1.83 -1.62 -6.88
C LEU A 33 -2.45 -0.40 -6.20
N SER A 34 -2.73 -0.46 -4.89
CA SER A 34 -3.28 0.67 -4.13
C SER A 34 -2.34 1.88 -4.15
N ASN A 35 -1.03 1.64 -4.03
CA ASN A 35 -0.02 2.69 -4.04
C ASN A 35 -0.03 3.45 -5.37
N LEU A 36 -0.07 2.72 -6.49
CA LEU A 36 -0.16 3.33 -7.82
C LEU A 36 -1.47 4.11 -8.01
N MET A 37 -2.59 3.52 -7.60
CA MET A 37 -3.90 4.14 -7.76
C MET A 37 -4.07 5.37 -6.88
N SER A 38 -3.51 5.36 -5.66
CA SER A 38 -3.51 6.50 -4.74
C SER A 38 -2.81 7.71 -5.36
N VAL A 39 -1.67 7.50 -6.04
CA VAL A 39 -0.99 8.58 -6.78
C VAL A 39 -1.85 9.13 -7.92
N LEU A 40 -2.63 8.27 -8.60
CA LEU A 40 -3.48 8.69 -9.72
C LEU A 40 -4.72 9.49 -9.31
N VAL A 41 -5.14 9.39 -8.05
CA VAL A 41 -6.30 10.13 -7.48
C VAL A 41 -5.90 11.26 -6.54
N ASP A 42 -4.65 11.71 -6.60
CA ASP A 42 -4.08 12.70 -5.68
C ASP A 42 -4.37 12.34 -4.20
N GLY A 43 -4.25 11.06 -3.86
CA GLY A 43 -4.31 10.57 -2.48
C GLY A 43 -2.98 10.80 -1.75
N ASP A 44 -2.98 10.58 -0.44
CA ASP A 44 -1.74 10.56 0.33
C ASP A 44 -0.97 9.25 0.07
N MET A 45 0.10 9.35 -0.71
CA MET A 45 0.98 8.22 -1.03
C MET A 45 1.78 7.73 0.18
N ASN A 46 2.17 8.65 1.09
CA ASN A 46 2.93 8.28 2.28
C ASN A 46 2.05 7.41 3.20
N LEU A 47 0.79 7.82 3.36
CA LEU A 47 -0.21 7.04 4.09
C LEU A 47 -0.40 5.65 3.46
N SER A 48 -0.54 5.56 2.13
CA SER A 48 -0.70 4.30 1.41
C SER A 48 0.44 3.33 1.74
N ILE A 49 1.70 3.80 1.59
CA ILE A 49 2.89 2.98 1.84
C ILE A 49 2.96 2.52 3.31
N ILE A 50 2.65 3.39 4.26
CA ILE A 50 2.65 3.05 5.70
C ILE A 50 1.56 2.02 6.00
N MET A 51 0.37 2.16 5.43
CA MET A 51 -0.72 1.20 5.58
C MET A 51 -0.37 -0.16 4.97
N THR A 52 0.22 -0.20 3.77
CA THR A 52 0.65 -1.45 3.14
C THR A 52 1.75 -2.13 3.96
N ALA A 53 2.76 -1.37 4.40
CA ALA A 53 3.86 -1.91 5.19
C ALA A 53 3.38 -2.46 6.55
N SER A 54 2.57 -1.68 7.27
CA SER A 54 2.01 -2.10 8.55
C SER A 54 1.06 -3.29 8.41
N SER A 55 0.17 -3.29 7.41
CA SER A 55 -0.72 -4.44 7.17
C SER A 55 0.06 -5.70 6.78
N THR A 56 1.15 -5.59 6.01
CA THR A 56 2.02 -6.72 5.65
C THR A 56 2.74 -7.28 6.88
N LEU A 57 3.22 -6.41 7.79
CA LEU A 57 3.83 -6.85 9.05
C LEU A 57 2.82 -7.55 9.96
N LEU A 58 1.62 -6.96 10.11
CA LEU A 58 0.55 -7.54 10.93
C LEU A 58 0.02 -8.85 10.31
N ALA A 59 0.04 -8.98 8.98
CA ALA A 59 -0.44 -10.17 8.28
C ALA A 59 0.29 -11.45 8.72
N LEU A 60 1.56 -11.38 9.14
CA LEU A 60 2.32 -12.53 9.66
C LEU A 60 1.56 -13.32 10.74
N PHE A 61 0.86 -12.59 11.61
CA PHE A 61 0.08 -13.16 12.71
C PHE A 61 -1.41 -13.13 12.41
N LEU A 62 -1.92 -12.02 11.88
CA LEU A 62 -3.35 -11.84 11.65
C LEU A 62 -3.88 -12.69 10.50
N MET A 63 -3.11 -12.94 9.45
CA MET A 63 -3.59 -13.75 8.32
C MET A 63 -3.82 -15.22 8.74
N PRO A 64 -2.87 -15.94 9.38
CA PRO A 64 -3.14 -17.26 9.93
C PRO A 64 -4.27 -17.27 10.96
N LEU A 65 -4.34 -16.25 11.82
CA LEU A 65 -5.40 -16.13 12.82
C LEU A 65 -6.79 -15.95 12.18
N CYS A 66 -6.91 -15.06 11.19
CA CYS A 66 -8.15 -14.83 10.47
C CYS A 66 -8.58 -16.08 9.71
N LEU A 67 -7.65 -16.73 9.02
CA LEU A 67 -7.91 -18.01 8.37
C LEU A 67 -8.41 -19.03 9.37
N TRP A 68 -7.77 -19.16 10.54
CA TRP A 68 -8.20 -20.10 11.57
C TRP A 68 -9.59 -19.79 12.14
N ILE A 69 -9.95 -18.51 12.30
CA ILE A 69 -11.27 -18.09 12.81
C ILE A 69 -12.36 -18.31 11.76
N TYR A 70 -12.15 -17.83 10.53
CA TYR A 70 -13.19 -17.81 9.49
C TYR A 70 -13.30 -19.14 8.74
N SER A 71 -12.23 -19.96 8.68
CA SER A 71 -12.30 -21.30 8.09
C SER A 71 -13.08 -22.30 8.93
N ARG A 72 -13.44 -21.98 10.19
CA ARG A 72 -14.14 -22.90 11.10
C ARG A 72 -15.47 -23.40 10.57
N HIS A 73 -16.16 -22.62 9.74
CA HIS A 73 -17.41 -23.07 9.13
C HIS A 73 -17.18 -24.26 8.18
N TRP A 74 -16.00 -24.34 7.56
CA TRP A 74 -15.59 -25.39 6.64
C TRP A 74 -14.56 -26.36 7.27
N ILE A 75 -14.38 -26.34 8.61
CA ILE A 75 -13.32 -27.12 9.29
C ILE A 75 -13.47 -28.64 9.15
N ASN A 76 -14.68 -29.12 8.88
CA ASN A 76 -14.94 -30.55 8.71
C ASN A 76 -14.51 -31.08 7.33
N THR A 77 -14.00 -30.20 6.47
CA THR A 77 -13.57 -30.55 5.13
C THR A 77 -12.08 -30.93 5.12
N ALA A 78 -11.73 -31.99 4.38
CA ALA A 78 -10.34 -32.37 4.11
C ALA A 78 -9.49 -31.21 3.54
N LEU A 79 -10.14 -30.28 2.83
CA LEU A 79 -9.55 -29.09 2.22
C LEU A 79 -9.09 -28.05 3.25
N VAL A 80 -9.83 -27.85 4.35
CA VAL A 80 -9.39 -26.95 5.44
C VAL A 80 -8.28 -27.61 6.28
N GLN A 81 -8.30 -28.94 6.42
CA GLN A 81 -7.16 -29.67 7.01
C GLN A 81 -5.89 -29.54 6.16
N LEU A 82 -6.05 -29.46 4.84
CA LEU A 82 -4.99 -29.18 3.87
C LEU A 82 -4.48 -27.75 3.92
N LEU A 83 -5.14 -26.80 4.61
CA LEU A 83 -4.66 -25.43 4.82
C LEU A 83 -3.75 -25.40 6.07
N PRO A 84 -2.44 -25.72 5.95
CA PRO A 84 -1.53 -25.79 7.06
C PRO A 84 -1.24 -24.35 7.45
N LEU A 85 -1.83 -23.90 8.56
CA LEU A 85 -1.57 -22.57 9.10
C LEU A 85 -0.06 -22.31 9.26
N GLY A 86 0.71 -23.36 9.56
CA GLY A 86 2.17 -23.32 9.57
C GLY A 86 2.81 -23.02 8.20
N ALA A 87 2.31 -23.59 7.10
CA ALA A 87 2.79 -23.30 5.75
C ALA A 87 2.44 -21.86 5.31
N VAL A 88 1.24 -21.38 5.68
CA VAL A 88 0.84 -19.98 5.47
C VAL A 88 1.76 -19.04 6.24
N SER A 89 1.97 -19.28 7.55
CA SER A 89 2.90 -18.51 8.39
C SER A 89 4.33 -18.56 7.88
N LEU A 90 4.81 -19.72 7.40
CA LEU A 90 6.17 -19.87 6.87
C LEU A 90 6.33 -19.13 5.54
N THR A 91 5.33 -19.19 4.65
CA THR A 91 5.31 -18.43 3.40
C THR A 91 5.35 -16.93 3.69
N LEU A 92 4.51 -16.46 4.61
CA LEU A 92 4.49 -15.07 5.06
C LEU A 92 5.84 -14.65 5.67
N GLY A 93 6.43 -15.47 6.54
CA GLY A 93 7.77 -15.24 7.09
C GLY A 93 8.85 -15.17 6.00
N SER A 94 8.78 -16.04 5.00
CA SER A 94 9.70 -16.03 3.86
C SER A 94 9.56 -14.77 3.00
N THR A 95 8.36 -14.19 2.90
CA THR A 95 8.14 -12.89 2.22
C THR A 95 8.59 -11.69 3.04
N LEU A 96 8.67 -11.81 4.37
CA LEU A 96 9.18 -10.74 5.22
C LEU A 96 10.69 -10.55 5.08
N LEU A 97 11.42 -11.64 4.85
CA LEU A 97 12.88 -11.61 4.67
C LEU A 97 13.33 -10.66 3.54
N PRO A 98 12.78 -10.74 2.31
CA PRO A 98 13.11 -9.77 1.25
C PRO A 98 12.62 -8.36 1.55
N ILE A 99 11.48 -8.17 2.25
CA ILE A 99 11.02 -6.85 2.67
C ILE A 99 12.01 -6.20 3.65
N GLY A 100 12.43 -6.95 4.67
CA GLY A 100 13.40 -6.50 5.66
C GLY A 100 14.76 -6.18 5.04
N LEU A 101 15.22 -7.01 4.09
CA LEU A 101 16.42 -6.74 3.30
C LEU A 101 16.27 -5.44 2.49
N GLY A 102 15.12 -5.22 1.85
CA GLY A 102 14.83 -3.99 1.11
C GLY A 102 14.91 -2.74 1.99
N VAL A 103 14.32 -2.80 3.19
CA VAL A 103 14.38 -1.70 4.18
C VAL A 103 15.82 -1.47 4.66
N LEU A 104 16.58 -2.53 4.93
CA LEU A 104 17.98 -2.43 5.34
C LEU A 104 18.85 -1.80 4.24
N ILE A 105 18.64 -2.18 2.98
CA ILE A 105 19.34 -1.58 1.83
C ILE A 105 18.96 -0.11 1.70
N ARG A 106 17.69 0.25 1.87
CA ARG A 106 17.24 1.66 1.88
C ARG A 106 17.91 2.47 2.97
N TYR A 107 18.03 1.90 4.17
CA TYR A 107 18.69 2.53 5.31
C TYR A 107 20.20 2.71 5.09
N ARG A 108 20.89 1.70 4.54
CA ARG A 108 22.35 1.71 4.39
C ARG A 108 22.83 2.43 3.13
N HIS A 109 22.09 2.32 2.02
CA HIS A 109 22.48 2.77 0.69
C HIS A 109 21.29 3.41 -0.07
N PRO A 110 20.91 4.65 0.26
CA PRO A 110 19.73 5.30 -0.31
C PRO A 110 19.79 5.43 -1.84
N ARG A 111 20.97 5.77 -2.40
CA ARG A 111 21.17 5.89 -3.86
C ARG A 111 20.98 4.57 -4.62
N ALA A 112 21.41 3.45 -4.03
CA ALA A 112 21.19 2.13 -4.63
C ALA A 112 19.72 1.72 -4.52
N ALA A 113 19.06 2.09 -3.42
CA ALA A 113 17.64 1.85 -3.23
C ALA A 113 16.78 2.66 -4.21
N ASP A 114 17.13 3.91 -4.54
CA ASP A 114 16.41 4.70 -5.55
C ASP A 114 16.45 4.02 -6.93
N LEU A 115 17.60 3.47 -7.32
CA LEU A 115 17.73 2.71 -8.56
C LEU A 115 16.89 1.42 -8.53
N LEU A 116 16.94 0.68 -7.41
CA LEU A 116 16.15 -0.54 -7.21
C LEU A 116 14.64 -0.27 -7.25
N VAL A 117 14.16 0.80 -6.62
CA VAL A 117 12.74 1.20 -6.67
C VAL A 117 12.32 1.53 -8.10
N LYS A 118 13.15 2.25 -8.86
CA LYS A 118 12.85 2.58 -10.25
C LYS A 118 12.74 1.31 -11.11
N ILE A 119 13.68 0.37 -10.96
CA ILE A 119 13.66 -0.92 -11.68
C ILE A 119 12.43 -1.75 -11.24
N SER A 120 12.14 -1.78 -9.94
CA SER A 120 10.99 -2.48 -9.35
C SER A 120 9.66 -1.99 -9.91
N LEU A 121 9.48 -0.68 -10.10
CA LEU A 121 8.26 -0.11 -10.67
C LEU A 121 8.05 -0.56 -12.13
N TRP A 122 9.12 -0.53 -12.93
CA TRP A 122 9.07 -1.05 -14.31
C TRP A 122 8.78 -2.56 -14.34
N SER A 123 9.43 -3.33 -13.46
CA SER A 123 9.19 -4.77 -13.33
C SER A 123 7.74 -5.07 -12.91
N LEU A 124 7.19 -4.32 -11.96
CA LEU A 124 5.80 -4.44 -11.51
C LEU A 124 4.83 -4.15 -12.65
N LEU A 125 5.05 -3.05 -13.39
CA LEU A 125 4.23 -2.69 -14.56
C LEU A 125 4.27 -3.80 -15.61
N VAL A 126 5.45 -4.28 -15.97
CA VAL A 126 5.62 -5.38 -16.95
C VAL A 126 4.93 -6.64 -16.47
N THR A 127 5.08 -7.02 -15.20
CA THR A 127 4.44 -8.21 -14.63
C THR A 127 2.92 -8.07 -14.62
N LEU A 128 2.39 -6.87 -14.33
CA LEU A 128 0.96 -6.59 -14.36
C LEU A 128 0.40 -6.68 -15.79
N VAL A 129 1.11 -6.12 -16.77
CA VAL A 129 0.75 -6.23 -18.19
C VAL A 129 0.78 -7.68 -18.67
N ILE A 130 1.83 -8.43 -18.33
CA ILE A 130 1.95 -9.86 -18.66
C ILE A 130 0.82 -10.65 -17.99
N LEU A 131 0.53 -10.40 -16.72
CA LEU A 131 -0.59 -11.02 -16.02
C LEU A 131 -1.90 -10.70 -16.73
N PHE A 132 -2.14 -9.46 -17.14
CA PHE A 132 -3.36 -9.08 -17.87
C PHE A 132 -3.47 -9.78 -19.23
N ILE A 133 -2.37 -9.89 -19.98
CA ILE A 133 -2.31 -10.61 -21.26
C ILE A 133 -2.54 -12.12 -21.03
N LEU A 134 -1.87 -12.73 -20.06
CA LEU A 134 -2.06 -14.14 -19.70
C LEU A 134 -3.48 -14.40 -19.24
N THR A 135 -4.04 -13.51 -18.43
CA THR A 135 -5.44 -13.58 -18.00
C THR A 135 -6.35 -13.53 -19.22
N GLY A 136 -6.19 -12.56 -20.12
CA GLY A 136 -7.01 -12.42 -21.32
C GLY A 136 -6.84 -13.54 -22.36
N THR A 137 -5.69 -14.20 -22.39
CA THR A 137 -5.40 -15.30 -23.33
C THR A 137 -5.74 -16.68 -22.74
N MET A 138 -5.61 -16.88 -21.43
CA MET A 138 -5.94 -18.13 -20.73
C MET A 138 -7.41 -18.18 -20.29
N LEU A 139 -8.05 -17.04 -20.02
CA LEU A 139 -9.52 -16.93 -19.94
C LEU A 139 -10.08 -16.90 -21.36
N GLY A 140 -9.93 -18.01 -22.08
CA GLY A 140 -10.77 -18.24 -23.24
C GLY A 140 -12.26 -18.26 -22.85
N PRO A 141 -13.17 -18.03 -23.80
CA PRO A 141 -14.62 -18.09 -23.56
C PRO A 141 -15.06 -19.42 -22.90
N ASP A 142 -14.34 -20.51 -23.20
CA ASP A 142 -14.60 -21.82 -22.62
C ASP A 142 -14.27 -21.89 -21.13
N LEU A 143 -13.11 -21.38 -20.67
CA LEU A 143 -12.76 -21.37 -19.25
C LEU A 143 -13.69 -20.45 -18.45
N MET A 144 -14.07 -19.31 -19.04
CA MET A 144 -15.01 -18.37 -18.44
C MET A 144 -16.40 -18.98 -18.24
N ALA A 145 -16.86 -19.83 -19.16
CA ALA A 145 -18.15 -20.51 -19.08
C ALA A 145 -18.23 -21.57 -17.98
N HIS A 146 -17.10 -22.11 -17.51
CA HIS A 146 -17.04 -23.13 -16.46
C HIS A 146 -16.93 -22.55 -15.05
N ILE A 147 -16.68 -21.24 -14.91
CA ILE A 147 -16.58 -20.59 -13.60
C ILE A 147 -17.99 -20.32 -13.06
N PRO A 148 -18.30 -20.69 -11.80
CA PRO A 148 -19.61 -20.44 -11.23
C PRO A 148 -19.92 -18.95 -11.17
N ALA A 149 -21.16 -18.56 -11.47
CA ALA A 149 -21.61 -17.17 -11.44
C ALA A 149 -21.41 -16.50 -10.06
N SER A 150 -21.47 -17.29 -8.98
CA SER A 150 -21.18 -16.83 -7.61
C SER A 150 -19.74 -16.33 -7.45
N VAL A 151 -18.76 -16.99 -8.08
CA VAL A 151 -17.34 -16.61 -8.00
C VAL A 151 -17.11 -15.27 -8.69
N TYR A 152 -17.73 -15.05 -9.86
CA TYR A 152 -17.70 -13.74 -10.53
C TYR A 152 -18.37 -12.65 -9.70
N ALA A 153 -19.56 -12.92 -9.15
CA ALA A 153 -20.28 -11.96 -8.33
C ALA A 153 -19.42 -11.52 -7.14
N ILE A 154 -18.76 -12.43 -6.45
CA ILE A 154 -17.85 -12.09 -5.35
C ILE A 154 -16.61 -11.35 -5.83
N ALA A 155 -16.02 -11.75 -6.96
CA ALA A 155 -14.83 -11.09 -7.49
C ALA A 155 -15.06 -9.62 -7.85
N VAL A 156 -16.29 -9.24 -8.21
CA VAL A 156 -16.73 -7.85 -8.40
C VAL A 156 -17.13 -7.19 -7.07
N LEU A 157 -17.95 -7.87 -6.27
CA LEU A 157 -18.53 -7.26 -5.06
C LEU A 157 -17.50 -7.04 -3.96
N MET A 158 -16.53 -7.94 -3.81
CA MET A 158 -15.52 -7.86 -2.74
C MET A 158 -14.63 -6.61 -2.86
N PRO A 159 -13.96 -6.31 -4.00
CA PRO A 159 -13.17 -5.10 -4.12
C PRO A 159 -14.03 -3.84 -3.99
N LEU A 160 -15.21 -3.81 -4.64
CA LEU A 160 -16.14 -2.69 -4.58
C LEU A 160 -16.60 -2.37 -3.15
N ALA A 161 -17.06 -3.39 -2.41
CA ALA A 161 -17.43 -3.23 -1.01
C ALA A 161 -16.22 -2.88 -0.14
N GLY A 162 -15.03 -3.38 -0.50
CA GLY A 162 -13.76 -2.95 0.07
C GLY A 162 -13.51 -1.45 -0.01
N TYR A 163 -13.59 -0.90 -1.22
CA TYR A 163 -13.46 0.54 -1.46
C TYR A 163 -14.52 1.32 -0.68
N ALA A 164 -15.79 0.91 -0.77
CA ALA A 164 -16.89 1.58 -0.10
C ALA A 164 -16.73 1.59 1.44
N LEU A 165 -16.38 0.43 2.03
CA LEU A 165 -16.18 0.32 3.47
C LEU A 165 -14.93 1.08 3.92
N GLY A 166 -13.83 1.03 3.17
CA GLY A 166 -12.63 1.80 3.47
C GLY A 166 -12.90 3.31 3.46
N TYR A 167 -13.58 3.81 2.41
CA TYR A 167 -13.98 5.20 2.33
C TYR A 167 -14.95 5.60 3.45
N GLY A 168 -15.94 4.74 3.74
CA GLY A 168 -16.94 4.95 4.78
C GLY A 168 -16.30 5.03 6.17
N LEU A 169 -15.41 4.09 6.51
CA LEU A 169 -14.69 4.11 7.79
C LEU A 169 -13.81 5.36 7.91
N ALA A 170 -13.05 5.70 6.88
CA ALA A 170 -12.23 6.93 6.88
C ALA A 170 -13.10 8.20 7.04
N THR A 171 -14.33 8.18 6.52
CA THR A 171 -15.30 9.27 6.69
C THR A 171 -15.83 9.34 8.13
N VAL A 172 -16.14 8.20 8.75
CA VAL A 172 -16.57 8.12 10.16
C VAL A 172 -15.49 8.65 11.10
N PHE A 173 -14.22 8.35 10.81
CA PHE A 173 -13.07 8.89 11.52
C PHE A 173 -12.70 10.34 11.13
N LYS A 174 -13.50 10.99 10.28
CA LYS A 174 -13.34 12.39 9.85
C LYS A 174 -11.98 12.71 9.22
N MET A 175 -11.38 11.74 8.53
CA MET A 175 -10.11 11.96 7.82
C MET A 175 -10.28 12.99 6.68
N PRO A 176 -9.21 13.66 6.23
CA PRO A 176 -9.27 14.54 5.05
C PRO A 176 -9.66 13.78 3.77
N PRO A 177 -10.20 14.46 2.73
CA PRO A 177 -10.63 13.81 1.48
C PRO A 177 -9.53 13.00 0.79
N HIS A 178 -8.28 13.50 0.77
CA HIS A 178 -7.14 12.80 0.18
C HIS A 178 -6.83 11.49 0.93
N CYS A 179 -6.85 11.50 2.26
CA CYS A 179 -6.68 10.31 3.10
C CYS A 179 -7.82 9.30 2.91
N ARG A 180 -9.07 9.75 2.78
CA ARG A 180 -10.21 8.85 2.55
C ARG A 180 -10.08 8.08 1.24
N ARG A 181 -9.60 8.73 0.18
CA ARG A 181 -9.32 8.09 -1.11
C ARG A 181 -8.23 7.02 -0.97
N THR A 182 -7.14 7.34 -0.27
CA THR A 182 -6.07 6.39 0.02
C THR A 182 -6.58 5.18 0.82
N VAL A 183 -7.27 5.40 1.94
CA VAL A 183 -7.78 4.32 2.80
C VAL A 183 -8.78 3.43 2.04
N SER A 184 -9.62 4.03 1.20
CA SER A 184 -10.51 3.31 0.29
C SER A 184 -9.74 2.35 -0.60
N LEU A 185 -8.80 2.88 -1.40
CA LEU A 185 -8.01 2.11 -2.36
C LEU A 185 -7.15 1.04 -1.68
N GLU A 186 -6.53 1.36 -0.54
CA GLU A 186 -5.74 0.43 0.26
C GLU A 186 -6.57 -0.72 0.82
N THR A 187 -7.83 -0.45 1.19
CA THR A 187 -8.72 -1.50 1.72
C THR A 187 -9.17 -2.45 0.61
N GLY A 188 -9.59 -1.91 -0.54
CA GLY A 188 -10.11 -2.68 -1.67
C GLY A 188 -9.06 -3.44 -2.50
N CYS A 189 -7.89 -2.85 -2.70
CA CYS A 189 -6.80 -3.48 -3.44
C CYS A 189 -6.04 -4.47 -2.55
N GLN A 190 -6.25 -5.75 -2.78
CA GLN A 190 -5.58 -6.82 -2.03
C GLN A 190 -4.32 -7.31 -2.75
N ASN A 191 -3.39 -7.89 -1.98
CA ASN A 191 -2.19 -8.50 -2.54
C ASN A 191 -2.49 -9.87 -3.17
N VAL A 192 -2.95 -9.83 -4.42
CA VAL A 192 -3.27 -11.02 -5.21
C VAL A 192 -2.04 -11.90 -5.44
N GLN A 193 -0.85 -11.31 -5.61
CA GLN A 193 0.38 -12.08 -5.82
C GLN A 193 0.71 -12.95 -4.60
N LEU A 194 0.56 -12.40 -3.39
CA LEU A 194 0.75 -13.14 -2.15
C LEU A 194 -0.30 -14.25 -1.99
N CYS A 195 -1.58 -13.95 -2.26
CA CYS A 195 -2.65 -14.95 -2.25
C CYS A 195 -2.30 -16.13 -3.17
N THR A 196 -1.89 -15.81 -4.40
CA THR A 196 -1.50 -16.76 -5.43
C THR A 196 -0.32 -17.63 -4.98
N ALA A 197 0.73 -17.01 -4.44
CA ALA A 197 1.90 -17.71 -3.94
C ALA A 197 1.54 -18.68 -2.80
N ILE A 198 0.72 -18.25 -1.84
CA ILE A 198 0.28 -19.09 -0.73
C ILE A 198 -0.53 -20.28 -1.26
N LEU A 199 -1.48 -20.08 -2.18
CA LEU A 199 -2.23 -21.19 -2.78
C LEU A 199 -1.30 -22.24 -3.42
N LYS A 200 -0.28 -21.78 -4.16
CA LYS A 200 0.68 -22.64 -4.87
C LYS A 200 1.55 -23.47 -3.93
N LEU A 201 1.95 -22.88 -2.81
CA LEU A 201 2.85 -23.52 -1.84
C LEU A 201 2.10 -24.39 -0.83
N THR A 202 0.79 -24.16 -0.71
CA THR A 202 -0.03 -24.75 0.35
C THR A 202 -0.83 -25.94 -0.14
N PHE A 203 -1.36 -25.88 -1.36
CA PHE A 203 -2.28 -26.90 -1.88
C PHE A 203 -1.63 -27.76 -2.98
N PRO A 204 -2.04 -29.02 -3.13
CA PRO A 204 -1.56 -29.90 -4.18
C PRO A 204 -1.98 -29.42 -5.58
N PRO A 205 -1.21 -29.75 -6.64
CA PRO A 205 -1.38 -29.24 -7.99
C PRO A 205 -2.75 -29.53 -8.62
N GLU A 206 -3.43 -30.58 -8.17
CA GLU A 206 -4.75 -30.99 -8.66
C GLU A 206 -5.86 -29.98 -8.30
N LEU A 207 -5.77 -29.33 -7.14
CA LEU A 207 -6.75 -28.35 -6.65
C LEU A 207 -6.41 -26.91 -7.07
N ILE A 208 -5.15 -26.66 -7.40
CA ILE A 208 -4.61 -25.34 -7.77
C ILE A 208 -5.39 -24.73 -8.96
N GLY A 209 -5.73 -25.51 -9.98
CA GLY A 209 -6.39 -24.98 -11.19
C GLY A 209 -7.68 -24.22 -10.89
N SER A 210 -8.56 -24.79 -10.06
CA SER A 210 -9.84 -24.16 -9.68
C SER A 210 -9.63 -22.99 -8.71
N MET A 211 -8.73 -23.14 -7.73
CA MET A 211 -8.43 -22.08 -6.75
C MET A 211 -7.83 -20.81 -7.37
N TYR A 212 -7.15 -20.94 -8.51
CA TYR A 212 -6.51 -19.82 -9.20
C TYR A 212 -7.48 -18.91 -9.95
N MET A 213 -8.69 -19.38 -10.23
CA MET A 213 -9.68 -18.58 -10.95
C MET A 213 -10.11 -17.35 -10.15
N PHE A 214 -10.31 -17.50 -8.84
CA PHE A 214 -10.75 -16.38 -8.01
C PHE A 214 -9.70 -15.25 -7.90
N PRO A 215 -8.43 -15.50 -7.48
CA PRO A 215 -7.40 -14.45 -7.43
C PRO A 215 -7.22 -13.73 -8.77
N LEU A 216 -7.35 -14.44 -9.89
CA LEU A 216 -7.22 -13.90 -11.22
C LEU A 216 -8.36 -12.95 -11.59
N LEU A 217 -9.61 -13.38 -11.36
CA LEU A 217 -10.79 -12.53 -11.51
C LEU A 217 -10.73 -11.32 -10.58
N TYR A 218 -10.33 -11.54 -9.32
CA TYR A 218 -10.18 -10.46 -8.34
C TYR A 218 -9.15 -9.43 -8.83
N ALA A 219 -7.99 -9.86 -9.36
CA ALA A 219 -7.02 -8.95 -9.94
C ALA A 219 -7.58 -8.12 -11.09
N LEU A 220 -8.38 -8.73 -11.97
CA LEU A 220 -8.99 -8.05 -13.11
C LEU A 220 -10.02 -7.02 -12.64
N PHE A 221 -10.96 -7.43 -11.79
CA PHE A 221 -12.04 -6.55 -11.32
C PHE A 221 -11.53 -5.46 -10.39
N GLN A 222 -10.64 -5.75 -9.43
CA GLN A 222 -10.08 -4.72 -8.56
C GLN A 222 -9.35 -3.65 -9.37
N SER A 223 -8.65 -4.04 -10.45
CA SER A 223 -7.91 -3.10 -11.31
C SER A 223 -8.85 -2.28 -12.19
N ALA A 224 -9.88 -2.91 -12.76
CA ALA A 224 -10.89 -2.25 -13.56
C ALA A 224 -11.70 -1.24 -12.72
N GLU A 225 -12.13 -1.63 -11.52
CA GLU A 225 -12.87 -0.78 -10.58
C GLU A 225 -12.01 0.37 -10.06
N ALA A 226 -10.75 0.12 -9.69
CA ALA A 226 -9.83 1.18 -9.30
C ALA A 226 -9.56 2.15 -10.47
N GLY A 227 -9.41 1.63 -11.69
CA GLY A 227 -9.28 2.45 -12.90
C GLY A 227 -10.52 3.30 -13.17
N LEU A 228 -11.72 2.75 -12.98
CA LEU A 228 -12.98 3.48 -13.08
C LEU A 228 -13.08 4.56 -11.99
N PHE A 229 -12.69 4.24 -10.75
CA PHE A 229 -12.64 5.19 -9.65
C PHE A 229 -11.71 6.38 -9.96
N VAL A 230 -10.52 6.10 -10.51
CA VAL A 230 -9.58 7.11 -11.00
C VAL A 230 -10.18 7.95 -12.13
N LEU A 231 -10.84 7.32 -13.10
CA LEU A 231 -11.47 8.01 -14.22
C LEU A 231 -12.55 8.98 -13.74
N VAL A 232 -13.45 8.51 -12.87
CA VAL A 232 -14.50 9.33 -12.27
C VAL A 232 -13.89 10.51 -11.51
N TYR A 233 -12.84 10.27 -10.72
CA TYR A 233 -12.13 11.33 -10.02
C TYR A 233 -11.53 12.37 -10.98
N LYS A 234 -10.87 11.94 -12.06
CA LYS A 234 -10.27 12.88 -13.02
C LYS A 234 -11.30 13.69 -13.81
N VAL A 235 -12.47 13.13 -14.07
CA VAL A 235 -13.55 13.80 -14.79
C VAL A 235 -14.33 14.77 -13.89
N TYR A 236 -14.59 14.41 -12.62
CA TYR A 236 -15.49 15.19 -11.75
C TYR A 236 -14.80 15.89 -10.57
N GLY A 237 -13.62 15.45 -10.14
CA GLY A 237 -12.95 15.89 -8.89
C GLY A 237 -11.84 16.92 -9.08
N ARG A 238 -11.47 17.25 -10.32
CA ARG A 238 -10.29 18.07 -10.64
C ARG A 238 -10.44 19.55 -10.28
N ASP A 239 -11.66 20.04 -10.12
CA ASP A 239 -11.93 21.46 -9.81
C ASP A 239 -11.81 21.80 -8.32
N GLY A 240 -12.03 20.83 -7.41
CA GLY A 240 -11.89 21.05 -5.96
C GLY A 240 -10.46 20.92 -5.43
N TYR A 241 -9.67 19.97 -5.96
CA TYR A 241 -8.31 19.68 -5.47
C TYR A 241 -7.33 20.84 -5.71
N LYS A 242 -7.43 21.53 -6.86
CA LYS A 242 -6.59 22.70 -7.15
C LYS A 242 -6.72 23.82 -6.11
N GLN A 243 -7.86 23.89 -5.41
CA GLN A 243 -8.15 24.95 -4.45
C GLN A 243 -7.57 24.62 -3.06
N ASP A 244 -7.53 23.33 -2.67
CA ASP A 244 -6.89 22.87 -1.42
C ASP A 244 -5.36 22.96 -1.49
N THR A 245 -4.73 22.62 -2.63
CA THR A 245 -3.26 22.73 -2.79
C THR A 245 -2.78 24.19 -2.70
N LEU A 246 -3.55 25.13 -3.25
CA LEU A 246 -3.24 26.56 -3.14
C LEU A 246 -3.33 27.06 -1.69
N GLY A 247 -4.24 26.49 -0.88
CA GLY A 247 -4.35 26.82 0.55
C GLY A 247 -3.24 26.19 1.42
N GLU A 248 -2.85 24.94 1.14
CA GLU A 248 -1.75 24.27 1.86
C GLU A 248 -0.36 24.84 1.49
N GLU A 249 -0.15 25.25 0.24
CA GLU A 249 1.07 25.98 -0.16
C GLU A 249 1.14 27.35 0.54
N GLU A 250 0.04 28.10 0.66
CA GLU A 250 0.02 29.36 1.43
C GLU A 250 0.32 29.15 2.92
N ASP A 251 -0.26 28.13 3.57
CA ASP A 251 -0.02 27.85 5.01
C ASP A 251 1.41 27.35 5.28
N THR A 252 1.99 26.56 4.37
CA THR A 252 3.38 26.12 4.50
C THR A 252 4.38 27.23 4.20
N ASP A 253 4.10 28.12 3.25
CA ASP A 253 4.95 29.29 2.98
C ASP A 253 5.01 30.26 4.16
N ILE A 254 3.90 30.42 4.91
CA ILE A 254 3.87 31.21 6.15
C ILE A 254 4.77 30.55 7.20
N SER A 255 4.74 29.22 7.36
CA SER A 255 5.59 28.51 8.33
C SER A 255 7.08 28.61 7.98
N TYR A 256 7.45 28.49 6.70
CA TYR A 256 8.84 28.65 6.25
C TYR A 256 9.33 30.10 6.36
N LYS A 257 8.49 31.09 6.02
CA LYS A 257 8.82 32.51 6.22
C LYS A 257 9.00 32.85 7.70
N LYS A 258 8.14 32.33 8.57
CA LYS A 258 8.23 32.59 10.02
C LYS A 258 9.49 31.98 10.64
N LEU A 259 9.86 30.76 10.24
CA LEU A 259 11.13 30.13 10.62
C LEU A 259 12.35 30.92 10.11
N LYS A 260 12.26 31.49 8.90
CA LYS A 260 13.32 32.32 8.33
C LYS A 260 13.42 33.70 8.99
N GLU A 261 12.29 34.30 9.37
CA GLU A 261 12.24 35.56 10.11
C GLU A 261 12.70 35.38 11.56
N GLU A 262 12.40 34.24 12.20
CA GLU A 262 12.94 33.88 13.52
C GLU A 262 14.45 33.54 13.47
N GLU A 263 14.95 32.86 12.43
CA GLU A 263 16.41 32.64 12.25
C GLU A 263 17.19 33.92 11.92
N VAL A 264 16.58 34.88 11.21
CA VAL A 264 17.25 36.14 10.82
C VAL A 264 17.12 37.21 11.91
N GLY A 265 16.11 37.13 12.78
CA GLY A 265 15.84 38.10 13.85
C GLY A 265 16.86 38.11 15.00
N ASP A 266 17.57 37.00 15.23
CA ASP A 266 18.44 36.83 16.41
C ASP A 266 19.96 36.91 16.15
N THR A 267 20.40 37.20 14.92
CA THR A 267 21.82 37.52 14.65
C THR A 267 22.15 38.99 14.88
N SER A 268 21.96 39.47 16.11
CA SER A 268 22.59 40.71 16.59
C SER A 268 23.07 40.54 18.02
N TYR A 269 24.22 39.87 18.18
CA TYR A 269 25.01 39.97 19.40
C TYR A 269 26.50 40.04 19.05
N GLY A 270 27.06 41.24 19.25
CA GLY A 270 28.41 41.43 19.76
C GLY A 270 29.55 41.48 18.74
N THR A 271 29.71 42.61 18.05
CA THR A 271 31.03 43.09 17.65
C THR A 271 31.89 43.27 18.91
N VAL A 272 32.83 42.35 19.16
CA VAL A 272 33.91 42.60 20.12
C VAL A 272 34.91 43.52 19.43
N THR A 273 34.88 44.79 19.84
CA THR A 273 35.96 45.75 19.64
C THR A 273 37.21 45.24 20.36
N ALA A 274 38.19 44.76 19.61
CA ALA A 274 39.56 44.69 20.09
C ALA A 274 40.23 46.03 19.74
N GLU A 275 40.17 46.99 20.67
CA GLU A 275 41.03 48.17 20.61
C GLU A 275 42.45 47.79 21.06
N GLU A 276 43.41 48.30 20.27
CA GLU A 276 44.85 48.08 20.32
C GLU A 276 45.53 48.69 21.55
N HIS A 277 46.57 48.01 22.07
CA HIS A 277 47.82 48.70 22.41
C HIS A 277 49.00 47.74 22.59
N ASN A 278 49.95 47.77 21.65
CA ASN A 278 51.39 47.90 21.95
C ASN A 278 52.19 48.04 20.65
N SER A 279 52.19 49.25 20.09
CA SER A 279 53.23 49.73 19.19
C SER A 279 54.20 50.60 20.00
N VAL A 280 55.37 50.03 20.30
CA VAL A 280 56.51 50.78 20.81
C VAL A 280 57.11 51.55 19.64
N GLN A 281 56.94 52.87 19.62
CA GLN A 281 57.71 53.77 18.78
C GLN A 281 58.33 54.83 19.69
N MET A 282 59.65 54.72 19.90
CA MET A 282 60.46 55.73 20.57
C MET A 282 60.73 56.88 19.60
N GLU A 283 60.46 58.11 20.04
CA GLU A 283 61.00 59.32 19.42
C GLU A 283 61.88 60.04 20.46
N PRO A 284 63.11 60.48 20.11
CA PRO A 284 64.00 61.17 21.04
C PRO A 284 63.69 62.68 21.06
N THR A 285 64.09 63.38 22.13
CA THR A 285 64.91 64.63 22.14
C THR A 285 64.69 65.47 23.41
N GLN A 286 65.76 65.62 24.21
CA GLN A 286 66.23 66.76 25.05
C GLN A 286 65.21 67.53 25.93
N THR A 287 65.46 67.94 27.18
CA THR A 287 66.66 68.59 27.76
C THR A 287 66.44 68.83 29.28
N ALA A 288 67.54 69.01 30.02
CA ALA A 288 67.73 69.90 31.18
C ALA A 288 67.96 69.29 32.58
N LEU A 289 69.15 69.67 33.10
CA LEU A 289 69.73 69.62 34.45
C LEU A 289 70.35 68.31 34.95
#